data_AF-A0A0D0CTL4-F1
#
_entry.id   AF-A0A0D0CTL4-F1
#
_cell.length_a   1.000
_cell.length_b   1.000
_cell.length_c   1.000
_cell.angle_alpha   90.00
_cell.angle_beta   90.00
_cell.angle_gamma   90.00
#
_symmetry.space_group_name_H-M   'P 1'
#
loop_
_entity.id
_entity.type
_entity.pdbx_description
1 polymer ?
#
loop_
_entity_poly.entity_id
_entity_poly.type
_entity_poly.pdbx_seq_one_letter_code
_entity_poly.pdbx_strand_id
1 'polypeptide(L)'
;MSDLASPSNSTGSSPTGSPVANPAAGRTPIIGALNSLSSDQLLQLLIGTLQSRQQSTSGFPSAPPLPTLPPFTAAPVQPRKSLFDMFPLVEASMLLDIARHELRPIDLRKLDSKLRDKADDEGSLATFLARASSSKDYPSLSAIISPLTLYFRILTHFAISGGQPDVVAILVTGLFAYIDHLNFLNQRYDWSAVLQYHMAFHGLRRREMMNGVYDGWEKADQQLMALHLWGHESAKRTSPASVAASALKSKRLPIE
;
A
#
# COMPACT_ATOMS: atom_id res chain seq x y z
N MET A 1 -25.47 56.15 26.02
CA MET A 1 -25.69 54.71 26.23
C MET A 1 -24.45 54.03 25.65
N SER A 2 -23.27 54.09 26.28
CA SER A 2 -22.90 53.58 27.64
C SER A 2 -23.28 52.10 27.72
N ASP A 3 -22.41 51.10 27.88
CA ASP A 3 -21.23 50.92 28.74
C ASP A 3 -20.34 49.78 28.15
N LEU A 4 -18.99 49.79 28.18
CA LEU A 4 -18.03 49.60 29.30
C LEU A 4 -17.72 48.11 29.58
N ALA A 5 -16.53 47.63 29.18
CA ALA A 5 -15.85 46.51 29.85
C ALA A 5 -14.37 46.38 29.45
N SER A 6 -13.51 46.39 30.46
CA SER A 6 -12.13 45.89 30.51
C SER A 6 -11.88 45.53 31.99
N PRO A 7 -10.73 44.95 32.37
CA PRO A 7 -10.12 43.68 31.96
C PRO A 7 -9.67 42.88 33.22
N SER A 8 -8.98 41.73 33.07
CA SER A 8 -7.86 41.24 33.94
C SER A 8 -7.57 39.73 33.74
N ASN A 9 -6.49 39.17 34.28
CA ASN A 9 -5.08 39.13 33.86
C ASN A 9 -4.41 37.92 34.58
N SER A 10 -3.17 37.57 34.20
CA SER A 10 -2.17 36.71 34.91
C SER A 10 -2.39 35.19 34.87
N THR A 11 -1.40 34.31 34.68
CA THR A 11 -0.03 34.09 35.25
C THR A 11 0.71 33.09 34.32
N GLY A 12 2.02 32.83 34.29
CA GLY A 12 3.17 33.05 35.16
C GLY A 12 4.44 32.44 34.51
N SER A 13 5.60 32.70 35.12
CA SER A 13 6.96 32.65 34.53
C SER A 13 7.80 31.39 34.86
N SER A 14 8.72 31.02 33.94
CA SER A 14 10.16 30.61 34.01
C SER A 14 10.79 29.87 35.24
N PRO A 15 12.07 29.40 35.24
CA PRO A 15 13.02 28.96 34.18
C PRO A 15 13.75 27.61 34.50
N THR A 16 14.60 27.14 33.58
CA THR A 16 15.46 25.94 33.69
C THR A 16 16.94 26.34 33.81
N GLY A 17 17.71 25.70 34.71
CA GLY A 17 19.16 25.87 34.86
C GLY A 17 19.88 24.54 35.06
N SER A 18 20.98 24.34 34.33
CA SER A 18 21.90 23.18 34.38
C SER A 18 22.87 23.26 35.57
N PRO A 19 23.61 22.16 35.87
CA PRO A 19 25.08 22.25 35.84
C PRO A 19 25.84 20.97 35.40
N VAL A 20 27.15 21.18 35.23
CA VAL A 20 28.25 20.36 34.68
C VAL A 20 29.01 19.58 35.79
N ALA A 21 29.69 18.47 35.44
CA ALA A 21 31.12 18.17 35.74
C ALA A 21 31.46 16.70 36.07
N ASN A 22 32.52 16.20 35.42
CA ASN A 22 33.32 14.99 35.68
C ASN A 22 34.36 15.25 36.81
N PRO A 23 35.00 14.23 37.45
CA PRO A 23 36.37 13.88 37.04
C PRO A 23 36.83 12.42 37.28
N ALA A 24 38.09 12.18 36.86
CA ALA A 24 38.81 10.95 36.57
C ALA A 24 39.53 10.24 37.74
N ALA A 25 40.05 9.03 37.44
CA ALA A 25 41.43 8.55 37.65
C ALA A 25 41.58 7.20 38.39
N GLY A 26 42.43 6.30 37.85
CA GLY A 26 42.93 5.12 38.56
C GLY A 26 43.54 4.04 37.64
N ARG A 27 44.84 4.14 37.33
CA ARG A 27 45.66 3.16 36.60
C ARG A 27 46.09 1.98 37.50
N THR A 28 46.20 0.76 36.98
CA THR A 28 47.47 0.02 36.78
C THR A 28 47.25 -1.44 36.29
N PRO A 29 48.26 -2.08 35.66
CA PRO A 29 48.11 -3.29 34.84
C PRO A 29 48.63 -4.55 35.55
N ILE A 30 48.06 -5.72 35.22
CA ILE A 30 48.70 -7.03 35.42
C ILE A 30 48.63 -7.78 34.09
N ILE A 31 49.68 -7.63 33.28
CA ILE A 31 50.00 -8.53 32.18
C ILE A 31 50.95 -9.58 32.75
N GLY A 32 50.56 -10.86 32.67
CA GLY A 32 51.49 -11.97 32.83
C GLY A 32 50.90 -13.18 33.56
N ALA A 33 50.05 -13.96 32.89
CA ALA A 33 49.90 -15.41 33.10
C ALA A 33 48.80 -15.97 32.18
N LEU A 34 49.09 -16.19 30.89
CA LEU A 34 48.18 -16.94 30.00
C LEU A 34 48.83 -18.12 29.27
N ASN A 35 50.08 -18.48 29.58
CA ASN A 35 50.82 -19.44 28.76
C ASN A 35 51.03 -20.84 29.36
N SER A 36 50.15 -21.33 30.24
CA SER A 36 50.17 -22.78 30.57
C SER A 36 48.82 -23.36 31.00
N LEU A 37 47.72 -22.95 30.37
CA LEU A 37 46.44 -23.60 30.62
C LEU A 37 46.37 -24.93 29.84
N SER A 38 46.26 -26.04 30.57
CA SER A 38 45.99 -27.37 30.03
C SER A 38 44.64 -27.40 29.29
N SER A 39 44.49 -28.27 28.30
CA SER A 39 43.25 -28.46 27.52
C SER A 39 42.01 -28.64 28.42
N ASP A 40 42.16 -29.29 29.58
CA ASP A 40 41.07 -29.49 30.53
C ASP A 40 40.67 -28.21 31.28
N GLN A 41 41.61 -27.28 31.49
CA GLN A 41 41.32 -25.97 32.10
C GLN A 41 40.62 -25.04 31.10
N LEU A 42 40.93 -25.16 29.80
CA LEU A 42 40.17 -24.48 28.75
C LEU A 42 38.75 -25.02 28.65
N LEU A 43 38.56 -26.33 28.81
CA LEU A 43 37.22 -26.94 28.82
C LEU A 43 36.41 -26.48 30.04
N GLN A 44 37.03 -26.44 31.22
CA GLN A 44 36.41 -25.92 32.44
C GLN A 44 36.05 -24.43 32.33
N LEU A 45 36.90 -23.61 31.70
CA LEU A 45 36.61 -22.19 31.46
C LEU A 45 35.46 -22.02 30.46
N LEU A 46 35.36 -22.88 29.44
CA LEU A 46 34.27 -22.86 28.47
C LEU A 46 32.94 -23.31 29.10
N ILE A 47 32.97 -24.33 29.97
CA ILE A 47 31.78 -24.80 30.70
C ILE A 47 31.34 -23.75 31.74
N GLY A 48 32.30 -23.14 32.46
CA GLY A 48 32.02 -22.07 33.42
C GLY A 48 31.45 -20.81 32.78
N THR A 49 31.96 -20.41 31.61
CA THR A 49 31.43 -19.24 30.87
C THR A 49 30.03 -19.49 30.29
N LEU A 50 29.70 -20.72 29.92
CA LEU A 50 28.34 -21.08 29.50
C LEU A 50 27.36 -21.09 30.68
N GLN A 51 27.77 -21.55 31.86
CA GLN A 51 26.90 -21.55 33.06
C GLN A 51 26.66 -20.13 33.61
N SER A 52 27.64 -19.22 33.58
CA SER A 52 27.43 -17.82 33.98
C SER A 52 26.51 -17.04 33.04
N ARG A 53 26.33 -17.48 31.78
CA ARG A 53 25.40 -16.83 30.83
C ARG A 53 23.93 -17.19 31.07
N GLN A 54 23.63 -18.23 31.86
CA GLN A 54 22.25 -18.59 32.22
C GLN A 54 21.72 -17.91 33.49
N GLN A 55 22.53 -17.13 34.22
CA GLN A 55 22.11 -16.48 35.49
C GLN A 55 22.09 -14.95 35.45
N SER A 56 22.08 -14.33 34.28
CA SER A 56 21.92 -12.87 34.13
C SER A 56 20.80 -12.50 33.17
N THR A 57 19.56 -12.80 33.57
CA THR A 57 18.37 -12.08 33.09
C THR A 57 17.53 -11.60 34.28
N SER A 58 18.18 -11.01 35.29
CA SER A 58 17.51 -10.21 36.30
C SER A 58 18.06 -8.79 36.21
N GLY A 59 17.31 -7.89 35.57
CA GLY A 59 17.61 -6.46 35.56
C GLY A 59 17.92 -5.85 34.19
N PHE A 60 17.10 -6.14 33.17
CA PHE A 60 16.80 -5.08 32.20
C PHE A 60 15.66 -4.24 32.78
N PRO A 61 15.69 -2.89 32.73
CA PRO A 61 14.51 -2.10 33.04
C PRO A 61 13.40 -2.58 32.11
N SER A 62 12.36 -3.17 32.70
CA SER A 62 11.18 -3.66 31.99
C SER A 62 10.68 -2.51 31.13
N ALA A 63 10.80 -2.65 29.81
CA ALA A 63 10.08 -1.78 28.90
C ALA A 63 8.60 -1.80 29.35
N PRO A 64 7.92 -0.63 29.41
CA PRO A 64 6.50 -0.63 29.71
C PRO A 64 5.78 -1.54 28.72
N PRO A 65 4.83 -2.38 29.16
CA PRO A 65 4.10 -3.25 28.26
C PRO A 65 3.48 -2.39 27.16
N LEU A 66 3.78 -2.74 25.90
CA LEU A 66 3.13 -2.12 24.76
C LEU A 66 1.62 -2.25 24.94
N PRO A 67 0.83 -1.19 24.69
CA PRO A 67 -0.60 -1.25 24.81
C PRO A 67 -1.15 -2.33 23.88
N THR A 68 -1.73 -3.38 24.47
CA THR A 68 -2.41 -4.45 23.72
C THR A 68 -3.70 -3.89 23.13
N LEU A 69 -3.86 -3.98 21.82
CA LEU A 69 -5.11 -3.59 21.17
C LEU A 69 -6.24 -4.53 21.62
N PRO A 70 -7.45 -4.01 21.91
CA PRO A 70 -8.58 -4.85 22.31
C PRO A 70 -8.95 -5.81 21.17
N PRO A 71 -9.34 -7.06 21.48
CA PRO A 71 -9.83 -7.97 20.45
C PRO A 71 -11.11 -7.40 19.82
N PHE A 72 -11.18 -7.39 18.50
CA PHE A 72 -12.41 -7.06 17.80
C PHE A 72 -13.37 -8.25 17.89
N THR A 73 -14.42 -8.11 18.69
CA THR A 73 -15.48 -9.12 18.84
C THR A 73 -16.70 -8.70 18.02
N ALA A 74 -16.92 -9.38 16.90
CA ALA A 74 -18.17 -9.28 16.14
C ALA A 74 -19.00 -10.55 16.31
N ALA A 75 -20.32 -10.39 16.44
CA ALA A 75 -21.24 -11.53 16.41
C ALA A 75 -21.16 -12.21 15.02
N PRO A 76 -21.26 -13.55 14.95
CA PRO A 76 -21.26 -14.26 13.68
C PRO A 76 -22.44 -13.80 12.82
N VAL A 77 -22.15 -13.06 11.75
CA VAL A 77 -23.14 -12.66 10.74
C VAL A 77 -23.23 -13.78 9.72
N GLN A 78 -24.32 -14.55 9.77
CA GLN A 78 -24.61 -15.53 8.73
C GLN A 78 -24.81 -14.82 7.38
N PRO A 79 -24.20 -15.26 6.27
CA PRO A 79 -24.45 -14.71 4.95
C PRO A 79 -25.91 -14.96 4.58
N ARG A 80 -26.74 -13.90 4.61
CA ARG A 80 -28.20 -14.04 4.45
C ARG A 80 -28.69 -13.97 3.00
N LYS A 81 -27.79 -13.71 2.03
CA LYS A 81 -28.15 -13.41 0.65
C LYS A 81 -27.27 -14.17 -0.33
N SER A 82 -27.89 -14.72 -1.37
CA SER A 82 -27.17 -15.30 -2.50
C SER A 82 -26.37 -14.21 -3.21
N LEU A 83 -25.29 -14.59 -3.90
CA LEU A 83 -24.49 -13.63 -4.66
C LEU A 83 -25.30 -12.93 -5.76
N PHE A 84 -26.26 -13.65 -6.36
CA PHE A 84 -27.22 -13.08 -7.30
C PHE A 84 -28.10 -11.99 -6.67
N ASP A 85 -28.50 -12.15 -5.40
CA ASP A 85 -29.29 -11.16 -4.68
C ASP A 85 -28.47 -9.92 -4.29
N MET A 86 -27.15 -10.08 -4.13
CA MET A 86 -26.23 -8.98 -3.81
C MET A 86 -25.85 -8.16 -5.06
N PHE A 87 -25.88 -8.78 -6.24
CA PHE A 87 -25.48 -8.16 -7.50
C PHE A 87 -26.54 -8.33 -8.61
N PRO A 88 -27.79 -7.87 -8.40
CA PRO A 88 -28.88 -8.12 -9.36
C PRO A 88 -28.70 -7.41 -10.71
N LEU A 89 -27.81 -6.40 -10.79
CA LEU A 89 -27.52 -5.67 -12.02
C LEU A 89 -26.42 -6.32 -12.87
N VAL A 90 -25.71 -7.32 -12.33
CA VAL A 90 -24.62 -8.02 -13.01
C VAL A 90 -25.15 -9.33 -13.56
N GLU A 91 -24.88 -9.59 -14.84
CA GLU A 91 -25.31 -10.84 -15.48
C GLU A 91 -24.72 -12.07 -14.78
N ALA A 92 -25.53 -13.13 -14.68
CA ALA A 92 -25.14 -14.37 -14.04
C ALA A 92 -23.88 -15.00 -14.65
N SER A 93 -23.73 -14.90 -15.98
CA SER A 93 -22.54 -15.32 -16.72
C SER A 93 -21.29 -14.58 -16.25
N MET A 94 -21.34 -13.25 -16.16
CA MET A 94 -20.21 -12.44 -15.69
C MET A 94 -19.85 -12.76 -14.24
N LEU A 95 -20.83 -13.00 -13.37
CA LEU A 95 -20.56 -13.41 -11.99
C LEU A 95 -19.78 -14.73 -11.95
N LEU A 96 -20.15 -15.68 -12.81
CA LEU A 96 -19.46 -16.97 -12.93
C LEU A 96 -18.05 -16.80 -13.52
N ASP A 97 -17.90 -15.97 -14.55
CA ASP A 97 -16.59 -15.67 -15.15
C ASP A 97 -15.65 -15.00 -14.13
N ILE A 98 -16.17 -14.14 -13.24
CA ILE A 98 -15.39 -13.56 -12.15
C ILE A 98 -15.00 -14.64 -11.13
N ALA A 99 -15.95 -15.49 -10.73
CA ALA A 99 -15.70 -16.57 -9.77
C ALA A 99 -14.61 -17.55 -10.26
N ARG A 100 -14.56 -17.78 -11.58
CA ARG A 100 -13.59 -18.66 -12.24
C ARG A 100 -12.29 -17.98 -12.64
N HIS A 101 -12.17 -16.67 -12.40
CA HIS A 101 -11.06 -15.86 -12.90
C HIS A 101 -10.90 -15.95 -14.43
N GLU A 102 -12.02 -15.99 -15.16
CA GLU A 102 -12.06 -16.06 -16.63
C GLU A 102 -12.35 -14.69 -17.25
N LEU A 103 -12.98 -13.76 -16.51
CA LEU A 103 -13.30 -12.42 -16.99
C LEU A 103 -12.03 -11.70 -17.47
N ARG A 104 -12.03 -11.29 -18.75
CA ARG A 104 -10.88 -10.61 -19.35
C ARG A 104 -10.83 -9.14 -18.92
N PRO A 105 -9.64 -8.53 -18.85
CA PRO A 105 -9.50 -7.10 -18.54
C PRO A 105 -10.35 -6.18 -19.43
N ILE A 106 -10.45 -6.49 -20.74
CA ILE A 106 -11.26 -5.71 -21.69
C ILE A 106 -12.77 -5.80 -21.44
N ASP A 107 -13.22 -6.90 -20.83
CA ASP A 107 -14.63 -7.15 -20.52
C ASP A 107 -15.03 -6.48 -19.21
N LEU A 108 -14.07 -5.94 -18.43
CA LEU A 108 -14.31 -5.29 -17.14
C LEU A 108 -15.32 -4.14 -17.25
N ARG A 109 -15.35 -3.40 -18.37
CA ARG A 109 -16.30 -2.29 -18.61
C ARG A 109 -17.76 -2.74 -18.62
N LYS A 110 -18.03 -4.01 -18.92
CA LYS A 110 -19.40 -4.56 -18.90
C LYS A 110 -19.99 -4.57 -17.50
N LEU A 111 -19.15 -4.49 -16.46
CA LEU A 111 -19.60 -4.37 -15.07
C LEU A 111 -20.13 -2.97 -14.74
N ASP A 112 -19.78 -1.95 -15.51
CA ASP A 112 -20.31 -0.60 -15.31
C ASP A 112 -21.50 -0.37 -16.23
N SER A 113 -22.70 -0.30 -15.65
CA SER A 113 -23.94 0.01 -16.36
C SER A 113 -23.82 1.24 -17.29
N LYS A 114 -23.10 2.29 -16.86
CA LYS A 114 -22.97 3.54 -17.64
C LYS A 114 -22.08 3.37 -18.88
N LEU A 115 -21.13 2.42 -18.81
CA LEU A 115 -20.27 2.07 -19.94
C LEU A 115 -20.92 1.00 -20.82
N ARG A 116 -21.76 0.13 -20.24
CA ARG A 116 -22.52 -0.91 -20.97
C ARG A 116 -23.51 -0.29 -21.95
N ASP A 117 -24.29 0.70 -21.51
CA ASP A 117 -25.28 1.37 -22.37
C ASP A 117 -24.65 2.02 -23.62
N LYS A 118 -23.37 2.40 -23.55
CA LYS A 118 -22.61 2.94 -24.68
C LYS A 118 -21.97 1.88 -25.56
N ALA A 119 -21.72 0.68 -25.03
CA ALA A 119 -21.07 -0.40 -25.77
C ALA A 119 -22.05 -1.17 -26.66
N ASP A 120 -23.32 -1.24 -26.26
CA ASP A 120 -24.37 -1.92 -27.05
C ASP A 120 -24.83 -1.09 -28.27
N ASP A 121 -24.56 0.21 -28.27
CA ASP A 121 -24.90 1.14 -29.38
C ASP A 121 -23.85 1.08 -30.52
N GLU A 122 -22.61 0.67 -30.24
CA GLU A 122 -21.55 0.47 -31.24
C GLU A 122 -21.49 -0.98 -31.75
N GLY A 123 -22.53 -1.40 -32.46
CA GLY A 123 -22.63 -2.72 -33.06
C GLY A 123 -21.49 -3.05 -34.04
N SER A 124 -20.62 -4.00 -33.66
CA SER A 124 -20.08 -5.08 -34.51
C SER A 124 -18.95 -5.83 -33.79
N LEU A 125 -19.14 -7.14 -33.59
CA LEU A 125 -18.17 -8.07 -33.01
C LEU A 125 -16.83 -8.11 -33.77
N ALA A 126 -16.84 -7.76 -35.07
CA ALA A 126 -15.66 -7.78 -35.94
C ALA A 126 -14.71 -6.59 -35.69
N THR A 127 -15.22 -5.44 -35.23
CA THR A 127 -14.41 -4.26 -34.91
C THR A 127 -13.76 -4.37 -33.53
N PHE A 128 -14.32 -5.17 -32.64
CA PHE A 128 -13.84 -5.38 -31.27
C PHE A 128 -12.56 -6.20 -31.17
N LEU A 129 -12.36 -7.18 -32.05
CA LEU A 129 -11.16 -8.03 -32.03
C LEU A 129 -9.91 -7.34 -32.60
N ALA A 130 -10.09 -6.34 -33.45
CA ALA A 130 -8.98 -5.55 -34.02
C ALA A 130 -8.54 -4.38 -33.12
N ARG A 131 -9.35 -4.01 -32.13
CA ARG A 131 -9.16 -2.84 -31.28
C ARG A 131 -8.53 -3.26 -29.96
N ALA A 132 -7.21 -3.43 -29.94
CA ALA A 132 -6.45 -3.56 -28.71
C ALA A 132 -6.78 -2.36 -27.80
N SER A 133 -7.46 -2.63 -26.67
CA SER A 133 -7.67 -1.73 -25.51
C SER A 133 -7.50 -0.25 -25.85
N SER A 134 -8.43 0.29 -26.64
CA SER A 134 -8.31 1.67 -27.06
C SER A 134 -8.74 2.56 -25.90
N SER A 135 -8.05 3.68 -25.71
CA SER A 135 -8.46 4.76 -24.80
C SER A 135 -9.89 5.28 -25.06
N LYS A 136 -10.52 4.90 -26.17
CA LYS A 136 -11.95 5.16 -26.40
C LYS A 136 -12.85 4.38 -25.44
N ASP A 137 -12.50 3.14 -25.11
CA ASP A 137 -13.31 2.26 -24.26
C ASP A 137 -13.17 2.62 -22.78
N TYR A 138 -11.99 3.13 -22.41
CA TYR A 138 -11.70 3.68 -21.10
C TYR A 138 -11.10 5.07 -21.28
N PRO A 139 -11.92 6.14 -21.28
CA PRO A 139 -11.42 7.49 -21.54
C PRO A 139 -10.62 8.09 -20.38
N SER A 140 -10.72 7.52 -19.18
CA SER A 140 -10.09 8.04 -17.97
C SER A 140 -9.86 6.96 -16.93
N LEU A 141 -9.00 7.25 -15.94
CA LEU A 141 -8.78 6.40 -14.77
C LEU A 141 -10.08 6.07 -14.03
N SER A 142 -10.99 7.04 -13.90
CA SER A 142 -12.28 6.83 -13.26
C SER A 142 -13.15 5.78 -13.96
N ALA A 143 -13.00 5.62 -15.28
CA ALA A 143 -13.71 4.60 -16.05
C ALA A 143 -13.23 3.16 -15.74
N ILE A 144 -12.02 3.00 -15.17
CA ILE A 144 -11.50 1.70 -14.71
C ILE A 144 -11.81 1.48 -13.22
N ILE A 145 -11.64 2.50 -12.38
CA ILE A 145 -11.76 2.34 -10.92
C ILE A 145 -13.13 1.80 -10.52
N SER A 146 -14.22 2.31 -11.11
CA SER A 146 -15.58 1.87 -10.80
C SER A 146 -15.80 0.37 -11.07
N PRO A 147 -15.63 -0.14 -12.31
CA PRO A 147 -15.82 -1.56 -12.58
C PRO A 147 -14.77 -2.45 -11.91
N LEU A 148 -13.53 -1.98 -11.70
CA LEU A 148 -12.51 -2.71 -10.93
C LEU A 148 -12.91 -2.90 -9.47
N THR A 149 -13.45 -1.84 -8.83
CA THR A 149 -13.95 -1.93 -7.45
C THR A 149 -15.11 -2.91 -7.36
N LEU A 150 -16.01 -2.92 -8.34
CA LEU A 150 -17.11 -3.88 -8.40
C LEU A 150 -16.60 -5.32 -8.59
N TYR A 151 -15.63 -5.54 -9.47
CA TYR A 151 -14.96 -6.83 -9.67
C TYR A 151 -14.40 -7.38 -8.34
N PHE A 152 -13.64 -6.58 -7.61
CA PHE A 152 -13.10 -6.99 -6.31
C PHE A 152 -14.16 -7.20 -5.23
N ARG A 153 -15.23 -6.42 -5.25
CA ARG A 153 -16.36 -6.61 -4.33
C ARG A 153 -17.02 -7.97 -4.57
N ILE A 154 -17.21 -8.36 -5.83
CA ILE A 154 -17.74 -9.68 -6.20
C ILE A 154 -16.78 -10.79 -5.75
N LEU A 155 -15.47 -10.68 -6.05
CA LEU A 155 -14.46 -11.64 -5.57
C LEU A 155 -14.46 -11.79 -4.04
N THR A 156 -14.55 -10.68 -3.33
CA THR A 156 -14.59 -10.67 -1.86
C THR A 156 -15.81 -11.44 -1.34
N HIS A 157 -16.99 -11.22 -1.92
CA HIS A 157 -18.19 -11.97 -1.53
C HIS A 157 -18.08 -13.46 -1.86
N PHE A 158 -17.47 -13.83 -3.00
CA PHE A 158 -17.17 -15.23 -3.30
C PHE A 158 -16.25 -15.86 -2.26
N ALA A 159 -15.17 -15.17 -1.86
CA ALA A 159 -14.25 -15.66 -0.84
C ALA A 159 -14.92 -15.80 0.54
N ILE A 160 -15.78 -14.85 0.93
CA ILE A 160 -16.59 -14.94 2.16
C ILE A 160 -17.50 -16.18 2.12
N SER A 161 -18.24 -16.38 1.03
CA SER A 161 -19.13 -17.54 0.87
C SER A 161 -18.37 -18.86 0.84
N GLY A 162 -17.13 -18.86 0.34
CA GLY A 162 -16.22 -20.00 0.36
C GLY A 162 -15.49 -20.23 1.68
N GLY A 163 -15.71 -19.39 2.70
CA GLY A 163 -15.07 -19.52 4.01
C GLY A 163 -13.56 -19.23 3.99
N GLN A 164 -13.10 -18.32 3.13
CA GLN A 164 -11.69 -17.97 2.96
C GLN A 164 -11.40 -16.53 3.45
N PRO A 165 -11.39 -16.28 4.78
CA PRO A 165 -11.21 -14.93 5.33
C PRO A 165 -9.84 -14.33 5.04
N ASP A 166 -8.78 -15.15 4.94
CA ASP A 166 -7.44 -14.67 4.61
C ASP A 166 -7.39 -14.07 3.19
N VAL A 167 -8.06 -14.73 2.24
CA VAL A 167 -8.17 -14.25 0.86
C VAL A 167 -8.95 -12.94 0.80
N VAL A 168 -9.98 -12.77 1.63
CA VAL A 168 -10.72 -11.51 1.73
C VAL A 168 -9.80 -10.35 2.12
N ALA A 169 -8.96 -10.53 3.15
CA ALA A 169 -8.03 -9.49 3.59
C ALA A 169 -7.02 -9.14 2.48
N ILE A 170 -6.48 -10.14 1.79
CA ILE A 170 -5.53 -9.96 0.68
C ILE A 170 -6.19 -9.21 -0.49
N LEU A 171 -7.41 -9.60 -0.88
CA LEU A 171 -8.13 -8.97 -1.98
C LEU A 171 -8.44 -7.49 -1.70
N VAL A 172 -8.93 -7.18 -0.49
CA VAL A 172 -9.28 -5.81 -0.11
C VAL A 172 -8.03 -4.93 -0.04
N THR A 173 -6.97 -5.41 0.61
CA THR A 173 -5.70 -4.67 0.71
C THR A 173 -5.06 -4.48 -0.67
N GLY A 174 -5.03 -5.55 -1.47
CA GLY A 174 -4.56 -5.54 -2.85
C GLY A 174 -5.31 -4.57 -3.76
N LEU A 175 -6.63 -4.45 -3.63
CA LEU A 175 -7.41 -3.46 -4.37
C LEU A 175 -6.94 -2.04 -4.08
N PHE A 176 -6.82 -1.67 -2.81
CA PHE A 176 -6.42 -0.32 -2.42
C PHE A 176 -5.00 0.00 -2.88
N ALA A 177 -4.05 -0.92 -2.61
CA ALA A 177 -2.67 -0.78 -3.07
C ALA A 177 -2.59 -0.61 -4.60
N TYR A 178 -3.39 -1.38 -5.35
CA TYR A 178 -3.40 -1.29 -6.79
C TYR A 178 -4.06 0.00 -7.33
N ILE A 179 -5.14 0.47 -6.71
CA ILE A 179 -5.74 1.77 -7.05
C ILE A 179 -4.75 2.91 -6.81
N ASP A 180 -4.04 2.91 -5.69
CA ASP A 180 -3.02 3.91 -5.38
C ASP A 180 -1.88 3.87 -6.40
N HIS A 181 -1.45 2.67 -6.79
CA HIS A 181 -0.46 2.49 -7.85
C HIS A 181 -0.94 3.03 -9.21
N LEU A 182 -2.18 2.72 -9.62
CA LEU A 182 -2.75 3.26 -10.86
C LEU A 182 -2.86 4.78 -10.83
N ASN A 183 -3.22 5.38 -9.69
CA ASN A 183 -3.22 6.82 -9.51
C ASN A 183 -1.81 7.40 -9.69
N PHE A 184 -0.80 6.79 -9.05
CA PHE A 184 0.60 7.19 -9.20
C PHE A 184 1.06 7.14 -10.66
N LEU A 185 0.74 6.05 -11.38
CA LEU A 185 1.07 5.90 -12.79
C LEU A 185 0.36 6.94 -13.67
N ASN A 186 -0.94 7.14 -13.47
CA ASN A 186 -1.75 8.10 -14.22
C ASN A 186 -1.28 9.56 -14.05
N GLN A 187 -0.63 9.88 -12.94
CA GLN A 187 -0.01 11.19 -12.74
C GLN A 187 1.31 11.34 -13.52
N ARG A 188 2.02 10.25 -13.83
CA ARG A 188 3.38 10.27 -14.42
C ARG A 188 3.40 9.97 -15.90
N TYR A 189 2.52 9.09 -16.36
CA TYR A 189 2.55 8.55 -17.72
C TYR A 189 1.27 8.89 -18.46
N ASP A 190 1.33 8.81 -19.78
CA ASP A 190 0.16 9.00 -20.63
C ASP A 190 -0.88 7.91 -20.38
N TRP A 191 -2.14 8.31 -20.43
CA TRP A 191 -3.26 7.45 -20.08
C TRP A 191 -3.32 6.17 -20.92
N SER A 192 -3.00 6.25 -22.22
CA SER A 192 -2.96 5.09 -23.11
C SER A 192 -1.91 4.05 -22.70
N ALA A 193 -0.76 4.49 -22.16
CA ALA A 193 0.28 3.61 -21.65
C ALA A 193 -0.14 2.97 -20.32
N VAL A 194 -0.73 3.76 -19.41
CA VAL A 194 -1.26 3.26 -18.14
C VAL A 194 -2.39 2.23 -18.37
N LEU A 195 -3.24 2.46 -19.36
CA LEU A 195 -4.30 1.51 -19.74
C LEU A 195 -3.71 0.19 -20.23
N GLN A 196 -2.68 0.21 -21.09
CA GLN A 196 -2.01 -1.00 -21.56
C GLN A 196 -1.36 -1.77 -20.40
N TYR A 197 -0.67 -1.06 -19.50
CA TYR A 197 -0.13 -1.63 -18.27
C TYR A 197 -1.23 -2.31 -17.44
N HIS A 198 -2.36 -1.63 -17.23
CA HIS A 198 -3.49 -2.18 -16.49
C HIS A 198 -4.02 -3.49 -17.12
N MET A 199 -4.19 -3.52 -18.44
CA MET A 199 -4.69 -4.69 -19.15
C MET A 199 -3.75 -5.89 -19.00
N ALA A 200 -2.45 -5.68 -19.18
CA ALA A 200 -1.44 -6.72 -19.02
C ALA A 200 -1.34 -7.19 -17.56
N PHE A 201 -1.31 -6.25 -16.61
CA PHE A 201 -1.23 -6.53 -15.18
C PHE A 201 -2.44 -7.33 -14.70
N HIS A 202 -3.66 -6.88 -15.01
CA HIS A 202 -4.89 -7.58 -14.66
C HIS A 202 -4.93 -8.99 -15.26
N GLY A 203 -4.49 -9.15 -16.52
CA GLY A 203 -4.39 -10.46 -17.17
C GLY A 203 -3.41 -11.40 -16.47
N LEU A 204 -2.29 -10.89 -15.97
CA LEU A 204 -1.32 -11.65 -15.17
C LEU A 204 -1.91 -12.05 -13.81
N ARG A 205 -2.44 -11.10 -13.04
CA ARG A 205 -3.02 -11.36 -11.71
C ARG A 205 -4.17 -12.36 -11.77
N ARG A 206 -4.99 -12.29 -12.80
CA ARG A 206 -6.06 -13.26 -13.05
C ARG A 206 -5.52 -14.69 -13.20
N ARG A 207 -4.43 -14.89 -13.95
CA ARG A 207 -3.80 -16.22 -14.10
C ARG A 207 -3.21 -16.72 -12.78
N GLU A 208 -2.65 -15.83 -11.97
CA GLU A 208 -2.19 -16.18 -10.61
C GLU A 208 -3.36 -16.63 -9.73
N MET A 209 -4.49 -15.92 -9.76
CA MET A 209 -5.69 -16.28 -8.99
C MET A 209 -6.32 -17.61 -9.44
N MET A 210 -6.23 -17.97 -10.73
CA MET A 210 -6.60 -19.32 -11.21
C MET A 210 -5.78 -20.42 -10.53
N ASN A 211 -4.54 -20.11 -10.10
CA ASN A 211 -3.66 -21.02 -9.37
C ASN A 211 -3.76 -20.84 -7.83
N GLY A 212 -4.73 -20.06 -7.35
CA GLY A 212 -4.93 -19.80 -5.92
C GLY A 212 -3.99 -18.75 -5.31
N VAL A 213 -3.25 -18.00 -6.13
CA VAL A 213 -2.32 -16.96 -5.67
C VAL A 213 -3.00 -15.59 -5.76
N TYR A 214 -3.21 -14.93 -4.62
CA TYR A 214 -3.99 -13.68 -4.52
C TYR A 214 -3.18 -12.44 -4.11
N ASP A 215 -1.95 -12.61 -3.61
CA ASP A 215 -1.10 -11.53 -3.06
C ASP A 215 -0.44 -10.65 -4.14
N GLY A 216 -0.60 -11.02 -5.41
CA GLY A 216 0.02 -10.32 -6.53
C GLY A 216 -0.44 -8.87 -6.72
N TRP A 217 -1.64 -8.52 -6.27
CA TRP A 217 -2.23 -7.20 -6.50
C TRP A 217 -1.52 -6.05 -5.79
N GLU A 218 -0.83 -6.34 -4.68
CA GLU A 218 -0.06 -5.34 -3.92
C GLU A 218 1.28 -5.00 -4.57
N LYS A 219 1.75 -5.83 -5.50
CA LYS A 219 3.11 -5.78 -6.04
C LYS A 219 3.11 -5.14 -7.42
N ALA A 220 3.76 -3.99 -7.56
CA ALA A 220 4.03 -3.40 -8.86
C ALA A 220 4.92 -4.34 -9.70
N ASP A 221 4.56 -4.52 -10.96
CA ASP A 221 5.31 -5.38 -11.88
C ASP A 221 6.30 -4.54 -12.70
N GLN A 222 7.57 -4.57 -12.30
CA GLN A 222 8.62 -3.76 -12.91
C GLN A 222 8.84 -4.09 -14.38
N GLN A 223 8.64 -5.35 -14.78
CA GLN A 223 8.80 -5.76 -16.17
C GLN A 223 7.67 -5.21 -17.03
N LEU A 224 6.42 -5.29 -16.57
CA LEU A 224 5.28 -4.68 -17.25
C LEU A 224 5.38 -3.14 -17.27
N MET A 225 5.90 -2.53 -16.21
CA MET A 225 6.16 -1.09 -16.19
C MET A 225 7.17 -0.69 -17.25
N ALA A 226 8.31 -1.38 -17.33
CA ALA A 226 9.32 -1.13 -18.37
C ALA A 226 8.77 -1.35 -19.78
N LEU A 227 7.93 -2.37 -19.97
CA LEU A 227 7.36 -2.71 -21.28
C LEU A 227 6.34 -1.68 -21.78
N HIS A 228 5.47 -1.16 -20.91
CA HIS A 228 4.34 -0.34 -21.33
C HIS A 228 4.50 1.16 -21.05
N LEU A 229 5.31 1.55 -20.06
CA LEU A 229 5.37 2.93 -19.58
C LEU A 229 6.64 3.65 -20.03
N TRP A 230 7.69 2.92 -20.37
CA TRP A 230 8.95 3.52 -20.80
C TRP A 230 8.76 4.36 -22.06
N GLY A 231 9.23 5.61 -22.03
CA GLY A 231 9.08 6.56 -23.15
C GLY A 231 7.70 7.23 -23.27
N HIS A 232 6.76 6.92 -22.37
CA HIS A 232 5.40 7.48 -22.36
C HIS A 232 5.15 8.40 -21.15
N GLU A 233 6.16 9.16 -20.73
CA GLU A 233 6.04 10.14 -19.66
C GLU A 233 5.13 11.30 -20.09
N SER A 234 4.18 11.66 -19.24
CA SER A 234 3.19 12.67 -19.62
C SER A 234 3.79 14.07 -19.65
N ALA A 235 3.58 14.77 -20.77
CA ALA A 235 4.06 16.14 -21.00
C ALA A 235 3.53 17.17 -19.98
N LYS A 236 2.51 16.82 -19.19
CA LYS A 236 1.96 17.65 -18.10
C LYS A 236 3.01 18.08 -17.06
N ARG A 237 4.20 17.46 -17.02
CA ARG A 237 5.31 17.88 -16.14
C ARG A 237 6.56 18.39 -16.86
N THR A 238 6.71 18.19 -18.17
CA THR A 238 7.90 18.63 -18.91
C THR A 238 7.81 20.06 -19.41
N SER A 239 6.80 20.84 -19.01
CA SER A 239 6.78 22.28 -19.32
C SER A 239 7.89 23.01 -18.56
N PRO A 240 8.93 23.53 -19.24
CA PRO A 240 10.02 24.27 -18.60
C PRO A 240 9.54 25.60 -17.98
N ALA A 241 8.29 26.01 -18.21
CA ALA A 241 7.70 27.21 -17.65
C ALA A 241 7.57 27.18 -16.11
N SER A 242 7.46 25.98 -15.51
CA SER A 242 7.35 25.84 -14.05
C SER A 242 8.67 26.13 -13.30
N VAL A 243 9.82 25.99 -13.97
CA VAL A 243 11.13 26.28 -13.36
C VAL A 243 11.49 27.77 -13.54
N ALA A 244 11.08 28.38 -14.65
CA ALA A 244 11.28 29.81 -14.91
C ALA A 244 10.47 30.71 -13.95
N ALA A 245 9.27 30.28 -13.53
CA ALA A 245 8.44 31.05 -12.59
C ALA A 245 9.03 31.14 -11.17
N SER A 246 9.80 30.13 -10.75
CA SER A 246 10.51 30.12 -9.45
C SER A 246 11.82 30.93 -9.50
N ALA A 247 12.49 30.98 -10.65
CA ALA A 247 13.72 31.75 -10.83
C ALA A 247 13.48 33.27 -10.93
N LEU A 248 12.30 33.70 -11.39
CA LEU A 248 11.99 35.13 -11.56
C LEU A 248 11.52 35.83 -10.27
N LYS A 249 11.11 35.09 -9.23
CA LYS A 249 10.64 35.66 -7.95
C LYS A 249 11.76 35.88 -6.93
N SER A 250 12.93 35.30 -7.14
CA SER A 250 14.10 35.46 -6.26
C SER A 250 15.04 36.63 -6.65
N LYS A 251 14.69 37.43 -7.67
CA LYS A 251 15.55 38.51 -8.20
C LYS A 251 14.99 39.94 -8.08
N ARG A 252 13.91 40.17 -7.33
CA ARG A 252 13.43 41.53 -7.01
C ARG A 252 13.44 41.78 -5.51
N LEU A 253 14.59 42.24 -5.03
CA LEU A 253 14.82 43.51 -4.31
C LEU A 253 16.32 43.59 -4.02
N PRO A 254 16.99 44.72 -4.32
CA PRO A 254 17.12 45.72 -3.26
C PRO A 254 16.91 47.18 -3.72
N ILE A 255 16.35 47.96 -2.77
CA ILE A 255 16.77 49.31 -2.34
C ILE A 255 16.79 50.43 -3.41
N GLU A 256 15.85 51.38 -3.30
CA GLU A 256 16.03 52.67 -2.60
C GLU A 256 14.69 53.19 -2.08
#